data_AF-A0A395GB60-F1
#
_entry.id   AF-A0A395GB60-F1
#
_cell.length_a   1.000
_cell.length_b   1.000
_cell.length_c   1.000
_cell.angle_alpha   90.00
_cell.angle_beta   90.00
_cell.angle_gamma   90.00
#
_symmetry.space_group_name_H-M   'P 1'
#
loop_
_entity.id
_entity.type
_entity.pdbx_description
1 polymer ?
#
loop_
_entity_poly.entity_id
_entity_poly.type
_entity_poly.pdbx_seq_one_letter_code
_entity_poly.pdbx_strand_id
1 'polypeptide(L)'
;MKLKRVKSVFVYRDTKRLVEHDILTKFNPVYINKTIKVLSQQINDMYHLSTSHTETGDIGLRSVSVSVDELVIWIVEQKNALERYKTRSEIYMKILQRVIARYPLNEQQCIKKYLATNGVIYHGFKLKTLIKDLEKEIN
;
A
#
# COMPACT_ATOMS: atom_id res chain seq x y z
N MET A 1 -22.13 19.75 18.80
CA MET A 1 -22.26 18.56 17.93
C MET A 1 -22.92 17.44 18.73
N LYS A 2 -24.13 16.97 18.37
CA LYS A 2 -24.85 15.90 19.09
C LYS A 2 -24.73 14.59 18.30
N LEU A 3 -23.97 13.63 18.82
CA LEU A 3 -23.81 12.30 18.21
C LEU A 3 -25.07 11.46 18.47
N LYS A 4 -25.76 11.03 17.40
CA LYS A 4 -26.90 10.11 17.51
C LYS A 4 -26.38 8.67 17.49
N ARG A 5 -26.72 7.89 18.53
CA ARG A 5 -26.43 6.44 18.55
C ARG A 5 -27.20 5.74 17.44
N VAL A 6 -26.47 5.10 16.54
CA VAL A 6 -27.02 4.19 15.52
C VAL A 6 -27.26 2.83 16.16
N LYS A 7 -28.46 2.26 15.98
CA LYS A 7 -28.86 0.94 16.53
C LYS A 7 -28.34 -0.25 15.73
N SER A 8 -27.85 -0.05 14.51
CA SER A 8 -27.33 -1.13 13.68
C SER A 8 -25.88 -1.46 14.06
N VAL A 9 -25.63 -2.72 14.39
CA VAL A 9 -24.28 -3.25 14.53
C VAL A 9 -23.69 -3.45 13.14
N PHE A 10 -22.66 -2.69 12.80
CA PHE A 10 -21.90 -2.92 11.58
C PHE A 10 -20.99 -4.13 11.79
N VAL A 11 -21.28 -5.22 11.07
CA VAL A 11 -20.44 -6.42 11.09
C VAL A 11 -19.52 -6.37 9.87
N TYR A 12 -18.22 -6.28 10.11
CA TYR A 12 -17.22 -6.45 9.07
C TYR A 12 -17.21 -7.92 8.66
N ARG A 13 -17.71 -8.21 7.45
CA ARG A 13 -17.50 -9.52 6.83
C ARG A 13 -16.21 -9.45 6.05
N ASP A 14 -15.23 -10.26 6.45
CA ASP A 14 -14.01 -10.45 5.70
C ASP A 14 -14.34 -11.22 4.41
N THR A 15 -14.74 -10.48 3.37
CA THR A 15 -14.92 -11.08 2.06
C THR A 15 -13.52 -11.36 1.52
N LYS A 16 -13.10 -12.63 1.50
CA LYS A 16 -11.86 -13.10 0.84
C LYS A 16 -11.80 -12.80 -0.68
N ARG A 17 -12.70 -11.96 -1.18
CA ARG A 17 -12.80 -11.56 -2.58
C ARG A 17 -11.95 -10.34 -2.83
N LEU A 18 -11.31 -10.34 -3.98
CA LEU A 18 -10.45 -9.27 -4.43
C LEU A 18 -11.34 -8.12 -4.93
N VAL A 19 -11.13 -6.92 -4.40
CA VAL A 19 -11.89 -5.72 -4.77
C VAL A 19 -11.04 -4.86 -5.71
N GLU A 20 -11.66 -3.95 -6.45
CA GLU A 20 -10.95 -2.97 -7.30
C GLU A 20 -9.83 -2.24 -6.54
N HIS A 21 -10.09 -1.86 -5.28
CA HIS A 21 -9.10 -1.26 -4.40
C HIS A 21 -7.84 -2.14 -4.25
N ASP A 22 -8.00 -3.46 -4.16
CA ASP A 22 -6.86 -4.39 -4.06
C ASP A 22 -6.02 -4.40 -5.33
N ILE A 23 -6.65 -4.32 -6.51
CA ILE A 23 -5.93 -4.22 -7.79
C ILE A 23 -5.07 -2.96 -7.82
N LEU A 24 -5.66 -1.83 -7.44
CA LEU A 24 -5.02 -0.52 -7.48
C LEU A 24 -3.91 -0.35 -6.43
N THR A 25 -3.91 -1.14 -5.36
CA THR A 25 -2.94 -1.03 -4.26
C THR A 25 -1.92 -2.16 -4.23
N LYS A 26 -2.37 -3.43 -4.30
CA LYS A 26 -1.51 -4.62 -4.15
C LYS A 26 -0.82 -5.04 -5.44
N PHE A 27 -1.44 -4.77 -6.59
CA PHE A 27 -0.94 -5.22 -7.90
C PHE A 27 -0.39 -4.07 -8.76
N ASN A 28 -0.75 -2.82 -8.46
CA ASN A 28 -0.37 -1.67 -9.25
C ASN A 28 1.11 -1.29 -9.04
N PRO A 29 1.97 -1.38 -10.08
CA PRO A 29 3.39 -1.06 -9.94
C PRO A 29 3.64 0.41 -9.56
N VAL A 30 2.78 1.34 -10.00
CA VAL A 30 2.93 2.77 -9.68
C VAL A 30 2.70 3.01 -8.18
N TYR A 31 1.65 2.39 -7.63
CA TYR A 31 1.32 2.49 -6.21
C TYR A 31 2.39 1.83 -5.33
N ILE A 32 2.85 0.63 -5.72
CA ILE A 32 3.90 -0.12 -5.02
C ILE A 32 5.18 0.71 -4.96
N ASN A 33 5.64 1.24 -6.09
CA ASN A 33 6.87 2.04 -6.15
C ASN A 33 6.76 3.32 -5.31
N LYS A 34 5.60 3.98 -5.33
CA LYS A 34 5.33 5.13 -4.48
C LYS A 34 5.40 4.75 -3.00
N THR A 35 4.80 3.64 -2.61
CA THR A 35 4.78 3.14 -1.23
C THR A 35 6.18 2.77 -0.76
N ILE A 36 6.98 2.07 -1.58
CA ILE A 36 8.39 1.76 -1.30
C ILE A 36 9.18 3.05 -1.07
N LYS A 37 8.98 4.07 -1.92
CA LYS A 37 9.67 5.36 -1.78
C LYS A 37 9.31 6.06 -0.48
N VAL A 38 8.03 6.11 -0.11
CA VAL A 38 7.56 6.72 1.14
C VAL A 38 8.13 5.97 2.35
N LEU A 39 8.05 4.64 2.39
CA LEU A 39 8.58 3.84 3.49
C LEU A 39 10.10 3.97 3.62
N SER A 40 10.81 3.99 2.49
CA SER A 40 12.27 4.19 2.50
C SER A 40 12.64 5.57 3.02
N GLN A 41 11.87 6.61 2.64
CA GLN A 41 12.07 7.96 3.16
C GLN A 41 11.81 8.02 4.66
N GLN A 42 10.72 7.42 5.15
CA GLN A 42 10.42 7.35 6.57
C GLN A 42 11.55 6.67 7.37
N ILE A 43 12.08 5.56 6.87
CA ILE A 43 13.23 4.89 7.49
C ILE A 43 14.46 5.80 7.50
N ASN A 44 14.69 6.56 6.43
CA ASN A 44 15.79 7.53 6.38
C ASN A 44 15.59 8.66 7.42
N ASP A 45 14.36 9.17 7.53
CA ASP A 45 14.00 10.24 8.47
C ASP A 45 14.18 9.78 9.93
N MET A 46 13.95 8.50 10.22
CA MET A 46 14.19 7.92 11.55
C MET A 46 15.64 8.05 12.01
N TYR A 47 16.62 8.04 11.10
CA TYR A 47 18.03 8.23 11.49
C TYR A 47 18.28 9.62 12.09
N HIS A 48 17.50 10.62 11.69
CA HIS A 48 17.60 11.97 12.25
C HIS A 48 17.01 12.08 13.67
N LEU A 49 16.17 11.13 14.11
CA LEU A 49 15.64 11.08 15.49
C LEU A 49 16.69 10.77 16.55
N SER A 50 17.86 10.25 16.14
CA SER A 50 19.02 10.07 17.02
C SER A 50 19.67 11.40 17.42
N THR A 51 19.37 12.48 16.68
CA THR A 51 19.88 13.81 16.96
C THR A 51 18.93 14.49 17.94
N SER A 52 19.38 14.72 19.18
CA SER A 52 18.61 15.47 20.16
C SER A 52 18.33 16.87 19.59
N HIS A 53 17.06 17.22 19.49
CA HIS A 53 16.61 18.53 19.06
C HIS A 53 15.53 19.02 20.00
N THR A 54 15.35 20.33 20.05
CA THR A 54 14.36 20.97 20.90
C THR A 54 13.21 21.47 20.05
N GLU A 55 12.01 21.00 20.33
CA GLU A 55 10.78 21.48 19.70
C GLU A 55 10.07 22.46 20.64
N THR A 56 9.49 23.52 20.08
CA THR A 56 8.63 24.45 20.82
C THR A 56 7.20 23.94 20.77
N GLY A 57 6.65 23.53 21.91
CA GLY A 57 5.25 23.14 22.06
C GLY A 57 4.45 24.19 22.85
N ASP A 58 3.14 23.95 22.99
CA ASP A 58 2.20 24.85 23.70
C ASP A 58 2.58 25.14 25.17
N ILE A 59 3.46 24.33 25.76
CA ILE A 59 3.95 24.43 27.14
C ILE A 59 5.45 24.82 27.23
N GLY A 60 6.08 25.20 26.11
CA GLY A 60 7.48 25.66 26.05
C GLY A 60 8.42 24.73 25.27
N LEU A 61 9.72 24.86 25.53
CA LEU A 61 10.77 24.12 24.82
C LEU A 61 10.89 22.69 25.39
N ARG A 62 10.72 21.67 24.56
CA ARG A 62 10.91 20.26 24.93
C ARG A 62 12.03 19.65 24.11
N SER A 63 12.99 18.98 24.75
CA SER A 63 13.96 18.13 24.07
C SER A 63 13.28 16.82 23.67
N VAL A 64 13.37 16.49 22.38
CA VAL A 64 12.90 15.24 21.81
C VAL A 64 14.13 14.45 21.40
N SER A 65 14.37 13.34 22.09
CA SER A 65 15.38 12.35 21.74
C SER A 65 14.88 10.96 22.12
N VAL A 66 14.94 10.04 21.17
CA VAL A 66 14.69 8.61 21.43
C VAL A 66 16.00 7.97 21.89
N SER A 67 15.94 6.98 22.78
CA SER A 67 17.14 6.22 23.14
C SER A 67 17.70 5.53 21.88
N VAL A 68 19.02 5.55 21.72
CA VAL A 68 19.66 4.99 20.51
C VAL A 68 19.31 3.51 20.35
N ASP A 69 19.25 2.76 21.46
CA ASP A 69 18.95 1.33 21.46
C ASP A 69 17.54 1.02 20.94
N GLU A 70 16.52 1.75 21.41
CA GLU A 70 15.14 1.59 20.94
C GLU A 70 14.98 2.02 19.48
N LEU A 71 15.65 3.10 19.08
CA LEU A 71 15.62 3.58 17.71
C LEU A 71 16.23 2.58 16.73
N VAL A 72 17.34 1.93 17.11
CA VAL A 72 17.98 0.89 16.29
C VAL A 72 17.04 -0.30 16.08
N ILE A 73 16.40 -0.79 17.16
CA ILE A 73 15.42 -1.88 17.06
C ILE A 73 14.30 -1.49 16.08
N TRP A 74 13.76 -0.29 16.25
CA TRP A 74 12.65 0.17 15.43
C TRP A 74 13.04 0.31 13.94
N ILE A 75 14.22 0.87 13.63
CA ILE A 75 14.72 0.96 12.26
C ILE A 75 14.88 -0.43 11.63
N VAL A 76 15.41 -1.41 12.38
CA VAL A 76 15.58 -2.79 11.90
C VAL A 76 14.22 -3.42 11.61
N GLU A 77 13.22 -3.24 12.48
CA GLU A 77 11.87 -3.73 12.25
C GLU A 77 11.22 -3.12 11.01
N GLN A 78 11.36 -1.80 10.80
CA GLN A 78 10.83 -1.12 9.62
C GLN A 78 11.52 -1.58 8.33
N LYS A 79 12.85 -1.78 8.35
CA LYS A 79 13.58 -2.35 7.20
C LYS A 79 13.11 -3.75 6.86
N ASN A 80 12.94 -4.61 7.88
CA ASN A 80 12.42 -5.96 7.68
C ASN A 80 10.98 -5.95 7.15
N ALA A 81 10.14 -5.02 7.62
CA ALA A 81 8.78 -4.82 7.10
C ALA A 81 8.77 -4.37 5.63
N LEU A 82 9.66 -3.45 5.27
CA LEU A 82 9.83 -2.99 3.89
C LEU A 82 10.26 -4.14 2.96
N GLU A 83 11.23 -4.95 3.37
CA GLU A 83 11.65 -6.12 2.57
C GLU A 83 10.51 -7.14 2.40
N ARG A 84 9.78 -7.46 3.47
CA ARG A 84 8.57 -8.31 3.36
C ARG A 84 7.55 -7.73 2.39
N TYR A 85 7.35 -6.41 2.41
CA TYR A 85 6.44 -5.73 1.49
C TYR A 85 6.93 -5.84 0.03
N LYS A 86 8.22 -5.63 -0.24
CA LYS A 86 8.81 -5.79 -1.58
C LYS A 86 8.62 -7.21 -2.11
N THR A 87 9.02 -8.22 -1.34
CA THR A 87 8.90 -9.64 -1.74
C THR A 87 7.44 -10.00 -2.04
N ARG A 88 6.51 -9.57 -1.19
CA ARG A 88 5.07 -9.80 -1.41
C ARG A 88 4.56 -9.09 -2.67
N SER A 89 4.99 -7.86 -2.90
CA SER A 89 4.59 -7.07 -4.06
C SER A 89 5.12 -7.66 -5.37
N GLU A 90 6.33 -8.19 -5.38
CA GLU A 90 6.89 -8.89 -6.55
C GLU A 90 6.06 -10.12 -6.94
N ILE A 91 5.60 -10.90 -5.95
CA ILE A 91 4.72 -12.06 -6.20
C ILE A 91 3.43 -11.60 -6.88
N TYR A 92 2.77 -10.57 -6.35
CA TYR A 92 1.55 -10.03 -6.94
C TYR A 92 1.77 -9.47 -8.34
N MET A 93 2.88 -8.76 -8.58
CA MET A 93 3.22 -8.26 -9.91
C MET A 93 3.44 -9.39 -10.92
N LYS A 94 4.10 -10.49 -10.53
CA LYS A 94 4.29 -11.67 -11.39
C LYS A 94 2.95 -12.33 -11.73
N ILE A 95 2.05 -12.44 -10.75
CA ILE A 95 0.68 -12.95 -10.98
C ILE A 95 -0.07 -12.05 -11.96
N LEU A 96 -0.05 -10.74 -11.74
CA LEU A 96 -0.69 -9.77 -12.64
C LEU A 96 -0.16 -9.87 -14.07
N GLN A 97 1.17 -9.93 -14.24
CA GLN A 97 1.79 -10.07 -15.56
C GLN A 97 1.34 -11.33 -16.28
N ARG A 98 1.29 -12.47 -15.57
CA ARG A 98 0.82 -13.74 -16.11
C ARG A 98 -0.64 -13.68 -16.54
N VAL A 99 -1.51 -13.08 -15.71
CA VAL A 99 -2.94 -12.94 -16.03
C VAL A 99 -3.13 -12.01 -17.22
N ILE A 100 -2.51 -10.83 -17.23
CA ILE A 100 -2.60 -9.86 -18.32
C ILE A 100 -2.10 -10.46 -19.64
N ALA A 101 -1.06 -11.31 -19.63
CA ALA A 101 -0.53 -11.93 -20.84
C ALA A 101 -1.55 -12.80 -21.60
N ARG A 102 -2.62 -13.26 -20.95
CA ARG A 102 -3.70 -14.05 -21.56
C ARG A 102 -4.71 -13.19 -22.33
N TYR A 103 -4.74 -11.89 -22.08
CA TYR A 103 -5.67 -10.95 -22.71
C TYR A 103 -5.14 -10.47 -24.08
N PRO A 104 -6.01 -10.08 -25.02
CA PRO A 104 -5.59 -9.49 -26.29
C PRO A 104 -4.85 -8.17 -26.07
N LEU A 105 -3.92 -7.82 -26.96
CA LEU A 105 -3.01 -6.68 -26.80
C LEU A 105 -3.73 -5.36 -26.49
N ASN A 106 -4.88 -5.10 -27.12
CA ASN A 106 -5.69 -3.92 -26.88
C ASN A 106 -6.16 -3.83 -25.41
N GLU A 107 -6.63 -4.95 -24.85
CA GLU A 107 -7.05 -5.01 -23.45
C GLU A 107 -5.86 -4.90 -22.50
N GLN A 108 -4.71 -5.49 -22.84
CA GLN A 108 -3.49 -5.33 -22.04
C GLN A 108 -3.09 -3.85 -21.92
N GLN A 109 -3.18 -3.09 -23.02
CA GLN A 109 -2.90 -1.66 -23.01
C GLN A 109 -3.92 -0.89 -22.17
N CYS A 110 -5.21 -1.22 -22.26
CA CYS A 110 -6.24 -0.61 -21.42
C CYS A 110 -5.99 -0.88 -19.93
N ILE A 111 -5.66 -2.11 -19.54
CA ILE A 111 -5.35 -2.48 -18.15
C ILE A 111 -4.12 -1.70 -17.65
N LYS A 112 -3.05 -1.63 -18.45
CA LYS A 112 -1.84 -0.87 -18.09
C LYS A 112 -2.14 0.62 -17.90
N LYS A 113 -2.92 1.23 -18.79
CA LYS A 113 -3.35 2.65 -18.67
C LYS A 113 -4.22 2.88 -17.44
N TYR A 114 -5.15 1.97 -17.16
CA TYR A 114 -6.00 2.03 -15.97
C TYR A 114 -5.19 1.97 -14.68
N LEU A 115 -4.20 1.06 -14.58
CA LEU A 115 -3.29 1.00 -13.43
C LEU A 115 -2.42 2.25 -13.30
N ALA A 116 -1.86 2.73 -14.42
CA ALA A 116 -1.01 3.93 -14.44
C ALA A 116 -1.76 5.19 -13.99
N THR A 117 -3.06 5.26 -14.28
CA THR A 117 -3.94 6.38 -13.90
C THR A 117 -4.62 6.16 -12.56
N ASN A 118 -4.22 5.11 -11.82
CA ASN A 118 -4.79 4.73 -10.52
C ASN A 118 -6.34 4.65 -10.55
N GLY A 119 -6.88 4.10 -11.64
CA GLY A 119 -8.31 3.90 -11.83
C GLY A 119 -9.09 5.08 -12.41
N VAL A 120 -8.46 6.22 -12.68
CA VAL A 120 -9.15 7.41 -13.23
C VAL A 120 -9.63 7.17 -14.66
N ILE A 121 -8.85 6.48 -15.49
CA ILE A 121 -9.21 6.24 -16.89
C ILE A 121 -9.70 4.80 -17.05
N TYR A 122 -11.01 4.63 -17.18
CA TYR A 122 -11.66 3.34 -17.41
C TYR A 122 -11.95 3.12 -18.91
N HIS A 123 -11.07 2.42 -19.61
CA HIS A 123 -11.24 2.12 -21.03
C HIS A 123 -11.85 0.72 -21.26
N GLY A 124 -13.15 0.58 -21.01
CA GLY A 124 -14.01 -0.46 -21.60
C GLY A 124 -13.68 -1.94 -21.36
N PHE A 125 -12.53 -2.27 -20.77
CA PHE A 125 -12.16 -3.65 -20.43
C PHE A 125 -13.02 -4.12 -19.26
N LYS A 126 -13.28 -5.43 -19.18
CA LYS A 126 -14.13 -5.99 -18.14
C LYS A 126 -13.33 -6.16 -16.85
N LEU A 127 -13.24 -5.11 -16.03
CA LEU A 127 -12.54 -5.15 -14.73
C LEU A 127 -13.02 -6.30 -13.84
N LYS A 128 -14.33 -6.60 -13.85
CA LYS A 128 -14.90 -7.73 -13.11
C LYS A 128 -14.36 -9.09 -13.58
N THR A 129 -14.02 -9.22 -14.86
CA THR A 129 -13.40 -10.45 -15.39
C THR A 129 -11.95 -10.56 -14.93
N LEU A 130 -11.20 -9.45 -15.00
CA LEU A 130 -9.82 -9.39 -14.50
C LEU A 130 -9.75 -9.75 -13.00
N ILE A 131 -10.67 -9.22 -12.18
CA ILE A 131 -10.77 -9.56 -10.76
C ILE A 131 -10.95 -11.08 -10.58
N LYS A 132 -11.90 -11.68 -11.30
CA LYS A 132 -12.16 -13.12 -11.21
C LYS A 132 -10.97 -13.97 -11.63
N ASP A 133 -10.22 -13.54 -12.65
CA ASP A 133 -9.07 -14.30 -13.12
C ASP A 133 -7.87 -14.15 -12.19
N LEU A 134 -7.70 -12.99 -11.54
CA LEU A 134 -6.74 -12.82 -10.46
C LEU A 134 -7.11 -13.67 -9.23
N GLU A 135 -8.39 -13.74 -8.85
CA GLU A 135 -8.85 -14.59 -7.74
C GLU A 135 -8.56 -16.08 -7.97
N LYS A 136 -8.60 -16.56 -9.22
CA LYS A 136 -8.29 -17.95 -9.57
C LYS A 136 -6.81 -18.30 -9.49
N GLU A 137 -5.91 -17.34 -9.66
CA GLU A 137 -4.46 -17.58 -9.60
C GLU A 137 -3.89 -17.43 -8.18
N ILE A 138 -4.66 -16.82 -7.26
CA ILE A 138 -4.24 -16.58 -5.88
C ILE A 138 -4.72 -17.71 -4.94
N ASN A 139 -5.84 -18.36 -5.26
CA ASN A 139 -6.37 -19.53 -4.54
C ASN A 139 -5.84 -20.82 -5.15
#